data_AF-A0A1V3INB9-F1
#
_entry.id   AF-A0A1V3INB9-F1
#
_cell.length_a   1.000
_cell.length_b   1.000
_cell.length_c   1.000
_cell.angle_alpha   90.00
_cell.angle_beta   90.00
_cell.angle_gamma   90.00
#
_symmetry.space_group_name_H-M   'P 1'
#
loop_
_entity.id
_entity.type
_entity.pdbx_description
1 polymer ?
#
loop_
_entity_poly.entity_id
_entity_poly.type
_entity_poly.pdbx_seq_one_letter_code
_entity_poly.pdbx_strand_id
1 'polypeptide(L)' 'MNKFVQEAIETLGKQQLLAEACGVSQNAVSKWLNGGTISLENALRIEKATKGKVKAEDISPEFSHLLSRT' A
#
# COMPACT_ATOMS: atom_id res chain seq x y z
N MET A 1 12.96 -4.75 -2.97
CA MET A 1 11.81 -4.73 -2.04
C MET A 1 11.12 -3.39 -2.17
N ASN A 2 9.79 -3.33 -2.33
CA ASN A 2 9.05 -2.07 -2.38
C ASN A 2 9.00 -1.46 -0.96
N LYS A 3 9.69 -0.34 -0.76
CA LYS A 3 9.85 0.31 0.56
C LYS A 3 8.52 0.74 1.19
N PHE A 4 7.55 1.18 0.37
CA PHE A 4 6.25 1.65 0.87
C PHE A 4 5.38 0.48 1.32
N VAL A 5 5.44 -0.64 0.61
CA VAL A 5 4.76 -1.88 1.03
C VAL A 5 5.42 -2.43 2.30
N GLN A 6 6.74 -2.38 2.39
CA GLN A 6 7.46 -2.77 3.61
C GLN A 6 7.03 -1.91 4.81
N GLU A 7 7.01 -0.58 4.66
CA GLU A 7 6.56 0.32 5.72
C GLU A 7 5.09 0.08 6.12
N ALA A 8 4.22 -0.21 5.15
CA ALA A 8 2.84 -0.58 5.43
C ALA A 8 2.75 -1.89 6.23
N ILE A 9 3.56 -2.90 5.89
CA ILE A 9 3.65 -4.15 6.64
C ILE A 9 4.15 -3.91 8.06
N GLU A 10 5.20 -3.09 8.23
CA GLU A 10 5.75 -2.76 9.55
C GLU A 10 4.76 -1.97 10.40
N THR A 11 3.97 -1.09 9.79
CA THR A 11 2.93 -0.32 10.47
C THR A 11 1.79 -1.20 10.99
N LEU A 12 1.45 -2.27 10.28
CA LEU A 12 0.42 -3.23 10.68
C LEU A 12 0.97 -4.45 11.44
N GLY A 13 2.27 -4.70 11.37
CA GLY A 13 3.01 -5.77 12.05
C GLY A 13 3.35 -6.99 11.18
N LYS A 14 2.49 -7.39 10.22
CA LYS A 14 2.76 -8.52 9.31
C LYS A 14 1.98 -8.44 8.00
N GLN A 15 2.45 -9.12 6.97
CA GLN A 15 1.81 -9.15 5.63
C GLN A 15 0.34 -9.61 5.68
N GLN A 16 0.02 -10.58 6.52
CA GLN A 16 -1.35 -11.09 6.68
C GLN A 16 -2.31 -10.00 7.19
N LEU A 17 -1.88 -9.14 8.13
CA LEU A 17 -2.73 -8.06 8.65
C LEU A 17 -2.94 -6.97 7.61
N LEU A 18 -1.92 -6.66 6.80
CA LEU A 18 -2.09 -5.74 5.66
C LEU A 18 -3.03 -6.33 4.60
N ALA A 19 -2.95 -7.63 4.34
CA ALA A 19 -3.84 -8.30 3.41
C ALA A 19 -5.29 -8.23 3.86
N GLU A 20 -5.55 -8.52 5.15
CA GLU A 20 -6.88 -8.41 5.77
C GLU A 20 -7.42 -6.97 5.72
N ALA A 21 -6.60 -5.99 6.10
CA ALA A 21 -7.00 -4.58 6.08
C ALA A 21 -7.32 -4.06 4.66
N CYS A 22 -6.63 -4.58 3.64
CA CYS A 22 -6.85 -4.23 2.24
C CYS A 22 -7.87 -5.14 1.53
N GLY A 23 -8.40 -6.17 2.19
CA GLY A 23 -9.34 -7.13 1.59
C GLY A 23 -8.74 -7.92 0.42
N VAL A 24 -7.46 -8.30 0.52
CA VAL A 24 -6.73 -9.08 -0.50
C VAL A 24 -6.07 -10.32 0.12
N SER A 25 -5.44 -11.17 -0.70
CA SER A 25 -4.66 -12.30 -0.21
C SER A 25 -3.25 -11.88 0.26
N GLN A 26 -2.67 -12.62 1.22
CA GLN A 26 -1.28 -12.39 1.63
C GLN A 26 -0.29 -12.58 0.46
N ASN A 27 -0.59 -13.46 -0.50
CA ASN A 27 0.21 -13.61 -1.70
C ASN A 27 0.21 -12.34 -2.57
N ALA A 28 -0.89 -11.58 -2.62
CA ALA A 28 -0.93 -10.29 -3.29
C ALA A 28 0.04 -9.30 -2.63
N VAL A 29 0.02 -9.22 -1.29
CA VAL A 29 0.96 -8.38 -0.52
C VAL A 29 2.41 -8.81 -0.76
N SER A 30 2.70 -10.11 -0.78
CA SER A 30 4.03 -10.63 -1.10
C SER A 30 4.48 -10.21 -2.51
N LYS A 31 3.60 -10.28 -3.51
CA LYS A 31 3.89 -9.79 -4.87
C LYS A 31 4.21 -8.29 -4.87
N TRP A 32 3.40 -7.48 -4.19
CA TRP A 32 3.63 -6.03 -4.06
C TRP A 32 4.97 -5.71 -3.40
N LEU A 33 5.32 -6.43 -2.33
CA LEU A 33 6.59 -6.28 -1.63
C LEU A 33 7.78 -6.60 -2.55
N ASN A 34 7.62 -7.56 -3.45
CA ASN A 34 8.65 -7.98 -4.40
C ASN A 34 8.62 -7.21 -5.74
N GLY A 35 7.89 -6.10 -5.82
CA GLY A 35 7.89 -5.20 -6.99
C GLY A 35 6.79 -5.45 -8.02
N GLY A 36 5.80 -6.28 -7.69
CA GLY A 36 4.58 -6.41 -8.49
C GLY A 36 3.75 -5.13 -8.50
N THR A 37 3.00 -4.91 -9.58
CA THR A 37 2.13 -3.75 -9.75
C THR A 37 1.06 -3.67 -8.65
N ILE A 38 0.84 -2.46 -8.16
CA ILE A 38 -0.22 -2.12 -7.21
C ILE A 38 -1.17 -1.17 -7.94
N SER A 39 -2.46 -1.49 -8.00
CA SER A 39 -3.45 -0.58 -8.58
C SER A 39 -3.67 0.62 -7.66
N LEU A 40 -4.11 1.75 -8.21
CA LEU A 40 -4.48 2.95 -7.43
C LEU A 40 -5.48 2.62 -6.31
N GLU A 41 -6.47 1.77 -6.59
CA GLU A 41 -7.44 1.33 -5.58
C GLU A 41 -6.74 0.63 -4.39
N ASN A 42 -5.77 -0.24 -4.65
CA ASN A 42 -5.02 -0.90 -3.58
C ASN A 42 -4.06 0.05 -2.87
N ALA A 43 -3.47 1.02 -3.59
CA ALA A 43 -2.68 2.09 -2.97
C ALA A 43 -3.53 2.90 -1.97
N LEU A 44 -4.76 3.26 -2.33
CA LEU A 44 -5.71 3.95 -1.44
C LEU A 44 -6.13 3.09 -0.24
N ARG A 45 -6.33 1.78 -0.44
CA ARG A 45 -6.59 0.84 0.67
C ARG A 45 -5.41 0.76 1.63
N ILE A 46 -4.17 0.76 1.12
CA ILE A 46 -2.95 0.80 1.93
C ILE A 46 -2.87 2.12 2.72
N GLU A 47 -3.14 3.27 2.09
CA GLU A 47 -3.17 4.56 2.79
C GLU A 47 -4.18 4.56 3.93
N LYS A 48 -5.39 4.06 3.67
CA LYS A 48 -6.42 3.93 4.70
C LYS A 48 -5.99 2.99 5.83
N ALA A 49 -5.44 1.81 5.50
CA ALA A 49 -5.00 0.82 6.48
C ALA A 49 -3.87 1.34 7.38
N THR A 50 -2.96 2.13 6.82
CA THR A 50 -1.82 2.73 7.53
C THR A 50 -2.14 4.09 8.17
N LYS A 51 -3.41 4.52 8.12
CA LYS A 51 -3.87 5.82 8.63
C LYS A 51 -3.07 6.99 8.06
N GLY A 52 -2.75 6.93 6.76
CA GLY A 52 -2.01 7.96 6.04
C GLY A 52 -0.49 7.95 6.23
N LYS A 53 0.06 6.98 6.96
CA LYS A 53 1.52 6.88 7.14
C LYS A 53 2.23 6.51 5.83
N VAL A 54 1.62 5.64 5.03
CA VAL A 54 2.03 5.38 3.64
C VAL A 54 0.98 5.99 2.74
N LYS A 55 1.32 6.99 1.92
CA LYS A 55 0.33 7.64 1.06
C LYS A 55 0.19 6.91 -0.27
N ALA A 56 -1.01 6.98 -0.87
CA ALA A 56 -1.23 6.38 -2.19
C ALA A 56 -0.39 7.09 -3.28
N GLU A 57 -0.10 8.38 -3.14
CA GLU A 57 0.75 9.14 -4.07
C GLU A 57 2.21 8.65 -4.10
N ASP A 58 2.69 8.06 -3.00
CA ASP A 58 4.03 7.47 -2.92
C ASP A 58 4.11 6.14 -3.69
N ILE A 59 3.02 5.38 -3.69
CA ILE A 59 2.91 4.08 -4.37
C ILE A 59 2.61 4.25 -5.85
N SER A 60 1.76 5.22 -6.20
CA SER A 60 1.27 5.47 -7.56
C SER A 60 1.52 6.94 -7.94
N PRO A 61 2.79 7.33 -8.18
CA PRO A 61 3.19 8.71 -8.42
C PRO A 61 2.53 9.35 -9.65
N GLU A 62 2.10 8.55 -10.63
CA GLU A 62 1.35 8.99 -11.80
C GLU A 62 0.01 9.67 -11.44
N PHE A 63 -0.57 9.33 -10.28
CA PHE A 63 -1.82 9.92 -9.79
C PHE A 63 -1.60 10.99 -8.70
N SER A 64 -0.35 11.35 -8.38
CA SER A 64 -0.02 12.35 -7.36
C SER A 64 -0.79 13.66 -7.51
N HIS A 65 -0.95 14.16 -8.75
CA HIS A 65 -1.70 15.37 -9.03
C HIS A 65 -3.19 15.30 -8.64
N LEU A 66 -3.81 14.10 -8.64
CA LEU A 66 -5.19 13.88 -8.21
C LEU A 66 -5.31 13.67 -6.70
N LEU A 67 -4.24 13.18 -6.07
CA LEU A 67 -4.19 12.83 -4.65
C LEU A 67 -3.62 13.96 -3.79
N SER A 68 -3.07 15.00 -4.43
CA SER A 68 -2.48 16.16 -3.76
C SER A 68 -3.48 16.77 -2.78
N ARG A 69 -3.15 16.70 -1.49
CA ARG A 69 -3.94 17.34 -0.44
C ARG A 69 -3.36 18.73 -0.21
N THR A 70 -4.09 19.73 -0.70
CA THR A 70 -3.79 21.15 -0.56
C THR A 70 -3.99 21.63 0.88
#